data_AF-A0A349EGL1-F1
#
_entry.id   AF-A0A349EGL1-F1
#
_cell.length_a   1.000
_cell.length_b   1.000
_cell.length_c   1.000
_cell.angle_alpha   90.00
_cell.angle_beta   90.00
_cell.angle_gamma   90.00
#
_symmetry.space_group_name_H-M   'P 1'
#
loop_
_entity.id
_entity.type
_entity.pdbx_description
1 polymer ?
#
loop_
_entity_poly.entity_id
_entity_poly.type
_entity_poly.pdbx_seq_one_letter_code
_entity_poly.pdbx_strand_id
1 'polypeptide(L)'
;KVRNPNNAPDNWELAVLKQVDARKAQGEPVDQLEFSAVIDDDQGQKTFRYMKAIPTSSLCLSCHGDTIPPEVDAKLKALYPDDKARGFKEGDLRGAFTLAKPIP
;
A
#
# COMPACT_ATOMS: atom_id res chain seq x y z
N LYS A 1 2.80 -5.48 0.34
CA LYS A 1 2.87 -6.56 -0.68
C LYS A 1 2.21 -6.09 -1.98
N VAL A 2 2.81 -6.27 -3.16
CA VAL A 2 2.30 -5.68 -4.43
C VAL A 2 1.84 -6.74 -5.43
N ARG A 3 0.89 -6.37 -6.31
CA ARG A 3 0.42 -7.19 -7.44
C ARG A 3 1.11 -6.78 -8.73
N ASN A 4 1.05 -5.50 -9.04
CA ASN A 4 1.85 -4.90 -10.10
C ASN A 4 3.21 -4.49 -9.50
N PRO A 5 4.35 -4.96 -10.04
CA PRO A 5 5.68 -4.57 -9.59
C PRO A 5 5.92 -3.05 -9.59
N ASN A 6 5.25 -2.30 -10.47
CA ASN A 6 5.37 -0.85 -10.55
C ASN A 6 4.76 -0.11 -9.35
N ASN A 7 4.04 -0.81 -8.46
CA ASN A 7 3.54 -0.26 -7.21
C ASN A 7 4.49 -0.52 -6.03
N ALA A 8 5.73 -0.97 -6.29
CA ALA A 8 6.74 -1.11 -5.26
C ALA A 8 7.03 0.28 -4.66
N PRO A 9 7.02 0.41 -3.31
CA PRO A 9 7.24 1.69 -2.68
C PRO A 9 8.69 2.13 -2.81
N ASP A 10 8.91 3.44 -2.88
CA ASP A 10 10.24 4.01 -2.65
C ASP A 10 10.61 4.01 -1.15
N ASN A 11 11.77 4.58 -0.83
CA ASN A 11 12.28 4.61 0.55
C ASN A 11 11.39 5.39 1.52
N TRP A 12 10.81 6.52 1.09
CA TRP A 12 9.93 7.33 1.93
C TRP A 12 8.59 6.63 2.15
N GLU A 13 8.01 6.10 1.08
CA GLU A 13 6.75 5.35 1.13
C GLU A 13 6.89 4.10 1.99
N LEU A 14 8.00 3.38 1.88
CA LEU A 14 8.28 2.22 2.72
C LEU A 14 8.41 2.60 4.20
N ALA A 15 9.03 3.74 4.50
CA ALA A 15 9.13 4.24 5.87
C ALA A 15 7.74 4.59 6.44
N VAL A 16 6.88 5.24 5.65
CA VAL A 16 5.50 5.55 6.04
C VAL A 16 4.68 4.28 6.24
N LEU A 17 4.75 3.29 5.35
CA LEU A 17 4.05 2.01 5.50
C LEU A 17 4.44 1.30 6.82
N LYS A 18 5.72 1.33 7.20
CA LYS A 18 6.18 0.79 8.49
C LYS A 18 5.61 1.57 9.69
N GLN A 19 5.47 2.89 9.58
CA GLN A 19 4.82 3.69 10.62
C GLN A 19 3.33 3.34 10.74
N VAL A 20 2.65 3.11 9.62
CA VAL A 20 1.25 2.67 9.60
C VAL A 20 1.11 1.32 10.31
N ASP A 21 1.96 0.34 9.99
CA ASP A 21 1.94 -0.97 10.67
C ASP A 21 2.18 -0.84 12.19
N ALA A 22 3.11 0.03 12.60
CA ALA A 22 3.38 0.28 14.02
C ALA A 22 2.20 0.95 14.75
N ARG A 23 1.54 1.93 14.13
CA ARG A 23 0.36 2.62 14.69
C ARG A 23 -0.86 1.71 14.73
N LYS A 24 -1.07 0.90 13.69
CA LYS A 24 -2.09 -0.17 13.67
C LYS A 24 -1.89 -1.12 14.85
N ALA A 25 -0.66 -1.55 15.13
CA ALA A 25 -0.35 -2.42 16.26
C ALA A 25 -0.66 -1.78 17.63
N GLN A 26 -0.73 -0.44 17.70
CA GLN A 26 -1.15 0.31 18.88
C GLN A 26 -2.67 0.54 18.95
N GLY A 27 -3.43 0.02 17.99
CA GLY A 27 -4.89 0.11 17.94
C GLY A 27 -5.44 1.30 17.17
N GLU A 28 -4.60 2.05 16.45
CA GLU A 28 -5.07 3.17 15.65
C GLU A 28 -5.81 2.69 14.38
N PRO A 29 -6.96 3.30 14.01
CA PRO A 29 -7.68 2.96 12.79
C PRO A 29 -6.87 3.29 11.53
N VAL A 30 -6.57 2.28 10.71
CA VAL A 30 -5.72 2.42 9.52
C VAL A 30 -6.28 3.39 8.49
N ASP A 31 -7.61 3.47 8.33
CA ASP A 31 -8.29 4.39 7.40
C ASP A 31 -8.13 5.87 7.74
N GLN A 32 -7.72 6.19 8.96
CA GLN A 32 -7.46 7.55 9.44
C GLN A 32 -5.98 7.94 9.35
N LEU A 33 -5.09 7.02 8.96
CA LEU A 33 -3.66 7.26 8.92
C LEU A 33 -3.23 7.93 7.61
N GLU A 34 -2.92 9.21 7.74
CA GLU A 34 -2.42 10.06 6.67
C GLU A 34 -1.11 10.74 7.08
N PHE A 35 -0.23 10.95 6.10
CA PHE A 35 1.11 11.50 6.30
C PHE A 35 1.41 12.52 5.21
N SER A 36 2.10 13.59 5.58
CA SER A 36 2.64 14.54 4.62
C SER A 36 4.03 15.00 5.05
N ALA A 37 4.84 15.38 4.07
CA ALA A 37 6.20 15.86 4.28
C ALA A 37 6.61 16.79 3.13
N VAL A 38 7.61 17.63 3.38
CA VAL A 38 8.43 18.22 2.31
C VAL A 38 9.78 17.54 2.41
N ILE A 39 10.20 16.90 1.31
CA ILE A 39 11.50 16.24 1.20
C ILE A 39 12.28 16.87 0.06
N ASP A 40 13.60 16.74 0.08
CA ASP A 40 14.40 16.93 -1.13
C ASP A 40 14.32 15.63 -1.94
N ASP A 41 13.93 15.72 -3.21
CA ASP A 41 13.92 14.57 -4.11
C ASP A 41 15.33 14.20 -4.61
N ASP A 42 15.42 13.19 -5.46
CA ASP A 42 16.70 12.71 -6.00
C ASP A 42 17.45 13.76 -6.84
N GLN A 43 16.80 14.86 -7.22
CA GLN A 43 17.38 16.00 -7.94
C GLN A 43 17.69 17.18 -7.01
N GLY A 44 17.45 17.04 -5.71
CA GLY A 44 17.62 18.11 -4.72
C GLY A 44 16.51 19.16 -4.78
N GLN A 45 15.40 18.89 -5.47
CA GLN A 45 14.25 19.79 -5.51
C GLN A 45 13.33 19.50 -4.32
N LYS A 46 12.86 20.57 -3.68
CA LYS A 46 11.84 20.46 -2.63
C LYS A 46 10.56 19.91 -3.24
N THR A 47 10.10 18.80 -2.69
CA THR A 47 8.91 18.10 -3.15
C THR A 47 7.98 17.86 -1.96
N PHE A 48 6.75 18.36 -2.08
CA PHE A 48 5.67 18.03 -1.18
C PHE A 48 5.20 16.60 -1.45
N ARG A 49 5.03 15.83 -0.39
CA ARG A 49 4.57 14.45 -0.41
C ARG A 49 3.39 14.25 0.49
N TYR A 50 2.47 13.40 0.05
CA TYR A 50 1.31 12.96 0.80
C TYR A 50 1.09 11.46 0.62
N MET A 51 0.65 10.79 1.68
CA MET A 51 0.32 9.38 1.66
C MET A 51 -0.87 9.08 2.57
N LYS A 52 -1.81 8.27 2.07
CA LYS A 52 -2.98 7.80 2.82
C LYS A 52 -3.05 6.29 2.81
N ALA A 53 -3.08 5.69 4.00
CA ALA A 53 -3.16 4.24 4.14
C ALA A 53 -4.48 3.69 3.58
N ILE A 54 -4.40 2.48 3.01
CA ILE A 54 -5.55 1.73 2.48
C ILE A 54 -5.69 0.46 3.33
N PRO A 55 -6.70 0.37 4.21
CA PRO A 55 -7.05 -0.89 4.84
C PRO A 55 -7.80 -1.81 3.87
N THR A 56 -7.73 -3.10 4.13
CA THR A 56 -8.59 -4.10 3.49
C THR A 56 -9.97 -4.15 4.15
N SER A 57 -11.02 -4.17 3.34
CA SER A 57 -12.39 -4.54 3.74
C SER A 57 -12.74 -5.93 3.21
N SER A 58 -13.90 -6.48 3.59
CA SER A 58 -14.32 -7.83 3.19
C SER A 58 -14.31 -8.04 1.67
N LEU A 59 -14.71 -7.04 0.86
CA LEU A 59 -14.68 -7.12 -0.60
C LEU A 59 -13.24 -7.24 -1.15
N CYS A 60 -12.26 -6.61 -0.50
CA CYS A 60 -10.86 -6.71 -0.91
C CYS A 60 -10.37 -8.16 -0.87
N LEU A 61 -10.88 -8.95 0.09
CA LEU A 61 -10.41 -10.30 0.38
C LEU A 61 -10.81 -11.32 -0.69
N SER A 62 -11.82 -11.04 -1.52
CA SER A 62 -12.18 -11.88 -2.67
C SER A 62 -11.03 -12.13 -3.64
N CYS A 63 -10.04 -11.22 -3.67
CA CYS A 63 -8.84 -11.33 -4.52
C CYS A 63 -7.53 -11.27 -3.73
N HIS A 64 -7.54 -10.72 -2.52
CA HIS A 64 -6.35 -10.46 -1.70
C HIS A 64 -6.28 -11.32 -0.42
N GLY A 65 -7.32 -12.09 -0.11
CA GLY A 65 -7.39 -12.95 1.07
C GLY A 65 -6.44 -14.14 1.03
N ASP A 66 -6.45 -14.93 2.12
CA ASP A 66 -5.77 -16.23 2.20
C ASP A 66 -6.42 -17.27 1.28
N THR A 67 -7.76 -17.27 1.22
CA THR A 67 -8.55 -18.16 0.37
C THR A 67 -9.33 -17.33 -0.63
N ILE A 68 -9.16 -17.64 -1.92
CA ILE A 68 -9.88 -16.96 -3.00
C ILE A 68 -10.47 -17.98 -3.99
N PRO A 69 -11.50 -17.62 -4.77
CA PRO A 69 -12.12 -18.54 -5.72
C PRO A 69 -11.14 -19.07 -6.78
N PRO A 70 -11.22 -20.35 -7.17
CA PRO A 70 -10.29 -20.95 -8.14
C PRO A 70 -10.21 -20.21 -9.48
N GLU A 71 -11.34 -19.70 -9.97
CA GLU A 71 -11.44 -18.95 -11.22
C GLU A 71 -10.72 -17.59 -11.15
N VAL A 72 -10.77 -16.94 -9.98
CA VAL A 72 -10.02 -15.70 -9.71
C VAL A 72 -8.54 -16.01 -9.64
N ASP A 73 -8.15 -17.09 -8.97
CA ASP A 73 -6.75 -17.47 -8.82
C ASP A 73 -6.08 -17.80 -10.16
N ALA A 74 -6.78 -18.57 -11.00
CA ALA A 74 -6.31 -18.89 -12.34
C ALA A 74 -6.07 -17.63 -13.17
N LYS A 75 -7.00 -16.65 -13.11
CA LYS A 75 -6.85 -15.40 -13.84
C LYS A 75 -5.71 -14.55 -13.31
N LEU A 76 -5.54 -14.51 -11.99
CA LEU A 76 -4.45 -13.77 -11.34
C LEU A 76 -3.08 -14.35 -11.69
N LYS A 77 -2.91 -15.68 -11.66
CA LYS A 77 -1.67 -16.34 -12.09
C LYS A 77 -1.33 -16.05 -13.56
N ALA A 78 -2.34 -16.03 -14.43
CA ALA A 78 -2.13 -15.75 -15.85
C ALA A 78 -1.74 -14.29 -16.13
N LEU A 79 -2.33 -13.32 -15.42
CA LEU A 79 -2.10 -11.89 -15.65
C LEU A 79 -0.96 -11.30 -14.81
N TYR A 80 -0.70 -11.87 -13.63
CA TYR A 80 0.22 -11.35 -12.63
C TYR A 80 1.06 -12.51 -12.06
N PRO A 81 2.01 -13.05 -12.83
CA PRO A 81 2.83 -14.20 -12.39
C PRO A 81 3.64 -13.92 -11.13
N ASP A 82 3.99 -12.65 -10.88
CA ASP A 82 4.74 -12.21 -9.70
C ASP A 82 3.84 -11.63 -8.58
N ASP A 83 2.53 -11.91 -8.60
CA ASP A 83 1.59 -11.37 -7.62
C ASP A 83 1.93 -11.80 -6.19
N LYS A 84 2.26 -10.82 -5.34
CA LYS A 84 2.48 -11.02 -3.90
C LYS A 84 1.34 -10.49 -3.05
N ALA A 85 0.32 -9.86 -3.63
CA ALA A 85 -0.75 -9.19 -2.89
C ALA A 85 -1.81 -10.18 -2.38
N ARG A 86 -1.40 -11.15 -1.57
CA ARG A 86 -2.21 -12.26 -1.06
C ARG A 86 -2.06 -12.44 0.45
N GLY A 87 -3.00 -13.17 1.03
CA GLY A 87 -3.02 -13.52 2.44
C GLY A 87 -3.19 -12.33 3.37
N PHE A 88 -4.09 -11.42 2.98
CA PHE A 88 -4.56 -10.35 3.84
C PHE A 88 -5.80 -10.78 4.61
N LYS A 89 -5.99 -10.19 5.79
CA LYS A 89 -7.21 -10.28 6.60
C LYS A 89 -7.92 -8.94 6.58
N GLU A 90 -9.15 -8.90 7.10
CA GLU A 90 -9.89 -7.65 7.20
C GLU A 90 -9.19 -6.68 8.16
N GLY A 91 -9.09 -5.40 7.77
CA GLY A 91 -8.38 -4.36 8.52
C GLY A 91 -6.85 -4.36 8.34
N ASP A 92 -6.29 -5.26 7.54
CA ASP A 92 -4.86 -5.22 7.21
C ASP A 92 -4.49 -4.03 6.33
N LEU A 93 -3.23 -3.60 6.43
CA LEU A 93 -2.67 -2.59 5.55
C LEU A 93 -2.47 -3.16 4.15
N ARG A 94 -3.35 -2.83 3.20
CA ARG A 94 -3.21 -3.24 1.80
C ARG A 94 -2.02 -2.54 1.13
N GLY A 95 -1.84 -1.26 1.44
CA GLY A 95 -0.90 -0.34 0.81
C GLY A 95 -1.32 1.10 1.12
N ALA A 96 -1.02 2.04 0.22
CA ALA A 96 -1.44 3.42 0.38
C ALA A 96 -1.62 4.10 -0.98
N PHE A 97 -2.41 5.18 -1.00
CA PHE A 97 -2.33 6.18 -2.05
C PHE A 97 -1.19 7.12 -1.74
N THR A 98 -0.44 7.53 -2.76
CA THR A 98 0.75 8.36 -2.64
C THR A 98 0.73 9.45 -3.72
N LEU A 99 1.15 10.66 -3.35
CA LEU A 99 1.27 11.81 -4.24
C LEU A 99 2.57 12.54 -3.93
N ALA A 100 3.26 12.97 -4.98
CA ALA A 100 4.43 13.83 -4.92
C ALA A 100 4.21 15.02 -5.86
N LYS A 101 4.53 16.22 -5.38
CA LYS A 101 4.43 17.46 -6.14
C LYS A 101 5.65 18.33 -5.84
N PRO A 102 6.52 18.60 -6.83
CA PRO A 102 7.52 19.63 -6.72
C PRO A 102 6.94 20.97 -6.28
N ILE A 103 7.62 21.65 -5.37
CA ILE A 103 7.24 22.99 -4.91
C ILE A 103 8.34 24.01 -5.27
N PRO A 104 7.97 25.27 -5.54
CA PRO A 104 8.92 26.33 -5.88
C PRO A 104 9.92 26.63 -4.77
#